data_AF-A0A965VA90-F1
#
_entry.id   AF-A0A965VA90-F1
#
_cell.length_a   1.000
_cell.length_b   1.000
_cell.length_c   1.000
_cell.angle_alpha   90.00
_cell.angle_beta   90.00
_cell.angle_gamma   90.00
#
_symmetry.space_group_name_H-M   'P 1'
#
loop_
_entity.id
_entity.type
_entity.pdbx_description
1 polymer ?
#
loop_
_entity_poly.entity_id
_entity_poly.type
_entity_poly.pdbx_seq_one_letter_code
_entity_poly.pdbx_strand_id
1 'polypeptide(L)'
;MGFGGIEITERFSATVCYPTENDCVSYENALFGQDAHNIATGDFNGDGFEDFVVAWAIFPHTVDQSKKIYGPINIYLNDQNGGFAEDLNLYAASEAPVHPFAYRLVVDDLNGDGLDDVFAGSMGLSVEKEKGWGIDPYPHFLLLSNSSGKFEESSANINDENNGLGQLCNFAHDASGGDPDGDGDIDLFACNMLLVNDGEGNFTI
;
A
#
# COMPACT_ATOMS: atom_id res chain seq x y z
N MET A 1 -22.94 -13.59 5.89
CA MET A 1 -22.26 -12.52 6.66
C MET A 1 -21.15 -12.04 5.75
N GLY A 2 -21.17 -10.77 5.35
CA GLY A 2 -20.11 -10.21 4.49
C GLY A 2 -19.02 -9.61 5.36
N PHE A 3 -17.77 -9.76 4.95
CA PHE A 3 -16.62 -9.02 5.48
C PHE A 3 -16.89 -7.54 5.21
N GLY A 4 -17.15 -6.76 6.26
CA GLY A 4 -17.46 -5.33 6.13
C GLY A 4 -16.45 -4.66 5.21
N GLY A 5 -16.93 -3.99 4.16
CA GLY A 5 -16.06 -3.17 3.32
C GLY A 5 -15.70 -1.87 4.03
N ILE A 6 -14.83 -1.08 3.43
CA ILE A 6 -14.62 0.30 3.88
C ILE A 6 -15.86 1.14 3.58
N GLU A 7 -16.12 2.15 4.41
CA GLU A 7 -17.16 3.16 4.15
C GLU A 7 -16.45 4.48 3.85
N ILE A 8 -16.66 4.99 2.63
CA ILE A 8 -16.14 6.28 2.20
C ILE A 8 -17.29 7.26 2.11
N THR A 9 -17.18 8.38 2.80
CA THR A 9 -18.23 9.42 2.82
C THR A 9 -17.79 10.68 2.08
N GLU A 10 -16.51 10.77 1.76
CA GLU A 10 -15.86 11.83 1.04
C GLU A 10 -16.40 11.92 -0.38
N ARG A 11 -16.52 13.16 -0.84
CA ARG A 11 -17.11 13.48 -2.13
C ARG A 11 -16.21 14.39 -2.92
N PHE A 12 -16.29 14.28 -4.25
CA PHE A 12 -15.56 15.11 -5.17
C PHE A 12 -16.46 15.71 -6.24
N SER A 13 -16.04 16.87 -6.75
CA SER A 13 -16.54 17.46 -7.99
C SER A 13 -15.36 17.74 -8.90
N ALA A 14 -15.33 17.12 -10.07
CA ALA A 14 -14.24 17.25 -11.04
C ALA A 14 -14.69 16.79 -12.43
N THR A 15 -14.04 17.32 -13.46
CA THR A 15 -14.00 16.69 -14.77
C THR A 15 -12.81 15.77 -14.80
N VAL A 16 -13.05 14.48 -14.99
CA VAL A 16 -12.02 13.44 -15.01
C VAL A 16 -11.86 12.96 -16.44
N CYS A 17 -10.66 13.11 -17.01
CA CYS A 17 -10.35 12.67 -18.37
C CYS A 17 -9.41 11.45 -18.31
N TYR A 18 -9.96 10.26 -18.49
CA TYR A 18 -9.23 8.99 -18.37
C TYR A 18 -9.92 7.89 -19.22
N PRO A 19 -9.16 7.02 -19.93
CA PRO A 19 -7.71 6.89 -19.91
C PRO A 19 -6.95 7.93 -20.72
N THR A 20 -7.62 8.61 -21.66
CA THR A 20 -7.00 9.68 -22.47
C THR A 20 -7.59 11.05 -22.14
N GLU A 21 -6.90 12.11 -22.57
CA GLU A 21 -7.38 13.50 -22.45
C GLU A 21 -8.71 13.77 -23.17
N ASN A 22 -9.17 12.87 -24.05
CA ASN A 22 -10.42 12.99 -24.77
C ASN A 22 -11.59 12.23 -24.11
N ASP A 23 -11.30 11.38 -23.10
CA ASP A 23 -12.29 10.54 -22.41
C ASP A 23 -12.77 11.22 -21.12
N CYS A 24 -13.47 12.34 -21.25
CA CYS A 24 -13.84 13.17 -20.10
C CYS A 24 -15.25 12.92 -19.59
N VAL A 25 -15.38 12.74 -18.27
CA VAL A 25 -16.66 12.68 -17.55
C VAL A 25 -16.65 13.70 -16.41
N SER A 26 -17.70 14.52 -16.34
CA SER A 26 -17.88 15.49 -15.25
C SER A 26 -18.73 14.89 -14.13
N TYR A 27 -18.20 14.96 -12.92
CA TYR A 27 -18.83 14.53 -11.69
C TYR A 27 -19.13 15.75 -10.80
N GLU A 28 -20.31 15.75 -10.19
CA GLU A 28 -20.72 16.76 -9.22
C GLU A 28 -21.14 16.07 -7.92
N ASN A 29 -20.45 16.42 -6.82
CA ASN A 29 -20.70 15.90 -5.48
C ASN A 29 -20.79 14.36 -5.44
N ALA A 30 -19.97 13.69 -6.24
CA ALA A 30 -19.97 12.23 -6.38
C ALA A 30 -19.19 11.59 -5.23
N LEU A 31 -19.59 10.39 -4.82
CA LEU A 31 -18.79 9.55 -3.92
C LEU A 31 -17.60 8.98 -4.68
N PHE A 32 -16.49 8.81 -3.98
CA PHE A 32 -15.41 7.99 -4.49
C PHE A 32 -15.83 6.52 -4.59
N GLY A 33 -15.31 5.83 -5.61
CA GLY A 33 -15.38 4.39 -5.71
C GLY A 33 -14.25 3.74 -4.91
N GLN A 34 -14.55 2.62 -4.28
CA GLN A 34 -13.58 1.77 -3.58
C GLN A 34 -13.37 0.47 -4.36
N ASP A 35 -12.12 0.07 -4.49
CA ASP A 35 -11.72 -1.20 -5.11
C ASP A 35 -10.82 -1.96 -4.11
N ALA A 36 -11.20 -3.18 -3.74
CA ALA A 36 -10.37 -4.08 -2.92
C ALA A 36 -9.26 -4.64 -3.81
N HIS A 37 -8.33 -3.75 -4.17
CA HIS A 37 -7.59 -3.85 -5.41
C HIS A 37 -6.57 -4.98 -5.38
N ASN A 38 -5.93 -5.19 -4.23
CA ASN A 38 -5.03 -6.30 -3.99
C ASN A 38 -5.22 -6.86 -2.59
N ILE A 39 -5.03 -8.17 -2.47
CA ILE A 39 -5.23 -8.95 -1.24
C ILE A 39 -4.08 -9.94 -1.15
N ALA A 40 -3.53 -10.12 0.04
CA ALA A 40 -2.53 -11.13 0.37
C ALA A 40 -2.85 -11.73 1.75
N THR A 41 -2.26 -12.89 2.07
CA THR A 41 -2.41 -13.56 3.36
C THR A 41 -1.06 -13.63 4.07
N GLY A 42 -1.10 -13.72 5.39
CA GLY A 42 0.05 -13.86 6.28
C GLY A 42 -0.41 -14.04 7.73
N ASP A 43 0.50 -14.36 8.64
CA ASP A 43 0.25 -14.40 10.09
C ASP A 43 0.68 -13.07 10.72
N PHE A 44 -0.25 -12.11 10.78
CA PHE A 44 0.04 -10.76 11.26
C PHE A 44 0.03 -10.66 12.79
N ASN A 45 -0.45 -11.69 13.51
CA ASN A 45 -0.56 -11.66 14.97
C ASN A 45 0.23 -12.78 15.68
N GLY A 46 0.85 -13.68 14.93
CA GLY A 46 1.70 -14.76 15.42
C GLY A 46 0.93 -15.91 16.09
N ASP A 47 -0.37 -16.06 15.80
CA ASP A 47 -1.20 -17.12 16.39
C ASP A 47 -1.17 -18.43 15.60
N GLY A 48 -0.47 -18.46 14.47
CA GLY A 48 -0.29 -19.60 13.58
C GLY A 48 -1.46 -19.80 12.61
N PHE A 49 -2.38 -18.84 12.48
CA PHE A 49 -3.47 -18.86 11.51
C PHE A 49 -3.31 -17.75 10.47
N GLU A 50 -3.57 -18.09 9.21
CA GLU A 50 -3.56 -17.11 8.13
C GLU A 50 -4.67 -16.07 8.33
N ASP A 51 -4.22 -14.83 8.40
CA ASP A 51 -4.99 -13.60 8.31
C ASP A 51 -4.96 -13.09 6.86
N PHE A 52 -5.52 -11.90 6.60
CA PHE A 52 -5.30 -11.25 5.30
C PHE A 52 -5.20 -9.74 5.38
N VAL A 53 -4.47 -9.17 4.42
CA VAL A 53 -4.37 -7.73 4.19
C VAL A 53 -5.10 -7.36 2.90
N VAL A 54 -5.78 -6.22 2.91
CA VAL A 54 -6.43 -5.62 1.73
C VAL A 54 -5.85 -4.23 1.50
N ALA A 55 -5.23 -4.04 0.33
CA ALA A 55 -4.86 -2.72 -0.17
C ALA A 55 -5.99 -2.17 -1.04
N TRP A 56 -6.68 -1.17 -0.52
CA TRP A 56 -7.77 -0.52 -1.24
C TRP A 56 -7.23 0.53 -2.22
N ALA A 57 -7.84 0.61 -3.40
CA ALA A 57 -7.62 1.71 -4.33
C ALA A 57 -8.88 2.58 -4.40
N ILE A 58 -8.68 3.90 -4.36
CA ILE A 58 -9.77 4.87 -4.42
C ILE A 58 -9.84 5.51 -5.80
N PHE A 59 -11.02 5.47 -6.42
CA PHE A 59 -11.27 6.00 -7.74
C PHE A 59 -12.28 7.15 -7.73
N PRO A 60 -12.14 8.13 -8.63
CA PRO A 60 -11.10 8.25 -9.66
C PRO A 60 -9.73 8.64 -9.09
N HIS A 61 -8.67 7.96 -9.54
CA HIS A 61 -7.30 8.22 -9.09
C HIS A 61 -6.66 9.46 -9.76
N THR A 62 -7.29 10.02 -10.80
CA THR A 62 -6.77 11.16 -11.59
C THR A 62 -7.44 12.51 -11.30
N VAL A 63 -8.07 12.66 -10.14
CA VAL A 63 -8.56 13.98 -9.68
C VAL A 63 -7.41 14.84 -9.14
N ASP A 64 -7.65 16.15 -9.08
CA ASP A 64 -6.76 17.11 -8.43
C ASP A 64 -6.33 16.63 -7.03
N GLN A 65 -5.04 16.78 -6.72
CA GLN A 65 -4.43 16.28 -5.50
C GLN A 65 -5.10 16.81 -4.22
N SER A 66 -5.60 18.04 -4.22
CA SER A 66 -6.30 18.63 -3.06
C SER A 66 -7.63 17.95 -2.72
N LYS A 67 -8.17 17.16 -3.66
CA LYS A 67 -9.43 16.42 -3.50
C LYS A 67 -9.20 14.94 -3.21
N LYS A 68 -7.97 14.45 -3.34
CA LYS A 68 -7.68 13.03 -3.21
C LYS A 68 -7.84 12.58 -1.77
N ILE A 69 -8.32 11.35 -1.65
CA ILE A 69 -8.27 10.56 -0.44
C ILE A 69 -7.49 9.28 -0.77
N TYR A 70 -6.86 8.70 0.23
CA TYR A 70 -6.00 7.54 0.07
C TYR A 70 -6.71 6.29 0.53
N GLY A 71 -6.37 5.17 -0.11
CA GLY A 71 -6.96 3.88 0.24
C GLY A 71 -6.30 3.36 1.50
N PRO A 72 -7.07 2.85 2.47
CA PRO A 72 -6.49 2.17 3.61
C PRO A 72 -5.85 0.85 3.20
N ILE A 73 -4.90 0.40 4.01
CA ILE A 73 -4.34 -0.94 3.99
C ILE A 73 -4.82 -1.61 5.27
N ASN A 74 -5.86 -2.42 5.17
CA ASN A 74 -6.51 -3.06 6.31
C ASN A 74 -6.01 -4.50 6.47
N ILE A 75 -5.61 -4.88 7.67
CA ILE A 75 -5.38 -6.25 8.09
C ILE A 75 -6.63 -6.75 8.84
N TYR A 76 -7.08 -7.94 8.46
CA TYR A 76 -8.20 -8.63 9.07
C TYR A 76 -7.73 -9.95 9.67
N LEU A 77 -7.88 -10.06 10.99
CA LEU A 77 -7.44 -11.20 11.76
C LEU A 77 -8.48 -12.31 11.72
N ASN A 78 -8.01 -13.55 11.59
CA ASN A 78 -8.81 -14.76 11.61
C ASN A 78 -9.38 -15.01 13.01
N ASP A 79 -10.71 -15.12 13.13
CA ASP A 79 -11.35 -15.33 14.44
C ASP A 79 -11.36 -16.81 14.89
N GLN A 80 -10.75 -17.70 14.09
CA GLN A 80 -10.69 -19.16 14.28
C GLN A 80 -12.07 -19.85 14.34
N ASN A 81 -13.14 -19.13 14.01
CA ASN A 81 -14.53 -19.56 13.98
C ASN A 81 -15.17 -19.37 12.59
N GLY A 82 -14.34 -19.14 11.57
CA GLY A 82 -14.74 -18.97 10.17
C GLY A 82 -15.11 -17.52 9.80
N GLY A 83 -14.79 -16.56 10.65
CA GLY A 83 -14.87 -15.12 10.40
C GLY A 83 -13.50 -14.44 10.43
N PHE A 84 -13.51 -13.18 10.04
CA PHE A 84 -12.35 -12.30 10.08
C PHE A 84 -12.78 -10.92 10.55
N ALA A 85 -11.96 -10.25 11.35
CA ALA A 85 -12.26 -8.93 11.88
C ALA A 85 -10.99 -8.07 11.96
N GLU A 86 -11.14 -6.78 11.71
CA GLU A 86 -10.07 -5.83 11.97
C GLU A 86 -10.04 -5.49 13.47
N ASP A 87 -8.85 -5.55 14.06
CA ASP A 87 -8.56 -4.96 15.37
C ASP A 87 -7.64 -3.76 15.18
N LEU A 88 -8.17 -2.55 15.38
CA LEU A 88 -7.37 -1.33 15.24
C LEU A 88 -6.18 -1.27 16.23
N ASN A 89 -6.20 -2.04 17.32
CA ASN A 89 -5.06 -2.10 18.24
C ASN A 89 -3.82 -2.75 17.63
N LEU A 90 -3.98 -3.47 16.52
CA LEU A 90 -2.90 -4.06 15.73
C LEU A 90 -1.98 -2.96 15.17
N TYR A 91 -2.50 -1.78 14.86
CA TYR A 91 -1.69 -0.66 14.38
C TYR A 91 -1.18 0.18 15.55
N ALA A 92 0.08 0.62 15.48
CA ALA A 92 0.67 1.51 16.47
C ALA A 92 -0.11 2.83 16.59
N ALA A 93 -0.59 3.36 15.48
CA ALA A 93 -1.40 4.57 15.40
C ALA A 93 -2.88 4.37 15.81
N SER A 94 -3.31 3.12 16.07
CA SER A 94 -4.72 2.76 16.31
C SER A 94 -5.66 3.11 15.14
N GLU A 95 -5.10 3.18 13.94
CA GLU A 95 -5.79 3.39 12.67
C GLU A 95 -5.01 2.66 11.56
N ALA A 96 -5.73 2.17 10.55
CA ALA A 96 -5.11 1.54 9.40
C ALA A 96 -4.32 2.58 8.60
N PRO A 97 -3.07 2.30 8.18
CA PRO A 97 -2.31 3.22 7.34
C PRO A 97 -2.98 3.37 5.97
N VAL A 98 -2.72 4.51 5.33
CA VAL A 98 -3.29 4.82 4.01
C VAL A 98 -2.19 5.07 2.99
N HIS A 99 -2.44 4.71 1.74
CA HIS A 99 -1.51 4.95 0.64
C HIS A 99 -2.27 5.44 -0.61
N PRO A 100 -1.68 6.35 -1.43
CA PRO A 100 -2.34 6.81 -2.65
C PRO A 100 -2.71 5.69 -3.61
N PHE A 101 -1.85 4.67 -3.72
CA PHE A 101 -2.11 3.47 -4.51
C PHE A 101 -1.09 2.35 -4.17
N ALA A 102 -1.33 1.60 -3.09
CA ALA A 102 -0.57 0.37 -2.83
C ALA A 102 -1.02 -0.71 -3.83
N TYR A 103 -0.15 -1.10 -4.77
CA TYR A 103 -0.55 -1.97 -5.89
C TYR A 103 -0.14 -3.41 -5.67
N ARG A 104 1.13 -3.78 -5.85
CA ARG A 104 1.53 -5.20 -5.76
C ARG A 104 2.08 -5.50 -4.37
N LEU A 105 1.39 -6.40 -3.65
CA LEU A 105 1.73 -6.75 -2.28
C LEU A 105 2.79 -7.87 -2.23
N VAL A 106 3.68 -7.75 -1.25
CA VAL A 106 4.53 -8.82 -0.72
C VAL A 106 4.25 -8.89 0.77
N VAL A 107 4.05 -10.11 1.27
CA VAL A 107 3.82 -10.41 2.69
C VAL A 107 4.82 -11.48 3.09
N ASP A 108 5.67 -11.15 4.06
CA ASP A 108 6.75 -11.99 4.61
C ASP A 108 7.30 -11.35 5.89
N ASP A 109 8.09 -12.06 6.69
CA ASP A 109 8.78 -11.50 7.87
C ASP A 109 9.97 -10.64 7.41
N LEU A 110 9.77 -9.32 7.29
CA LEU A 110 10.74 -8.41 6.69
C LEU A 110 11.74 -7.85 7.71
N ASN A 111 11.46 -7.99 9.01
CA ASN A 111 12.33 -7.49 10.08
C ASN A 111 12.82 -8.59 11.06
N GLY A 112 12.50 -9.86 10.76
CA GLY A 112 12.95 -11.03 11.51
C GLY A 112 12.29 -11.18 12.89
N ASP A 113 11.14 -10.54 13.14
CA ASP A 113 10.45 -10.58 14.43
C ASP A 113 9.45 -11.74 14.57
N GLY A 114 9.25 -12.49 13.50
CA GLY A 114 8.38 -13.66 13.44
C GLY A 114 6.91 -13.34 13.16
N LEU A 115 6.58 -12.09 12.84
CA LEU A 115 5.28 -11.70 12.29
C LEU A 115 5.44 -11.36 10.81
N ASP A 116 4.44 -11.69 10.00
CA ASP A 116 4.47 -11.27 8.60
C ASP A 116 4.23 -9.77 8.49
N ASP A 117 5.03 -9.09 7.68
CA ASP A 117 4.98 -7.67 7.35
C ASP A 117 4.33 -7.42 5.98
N VAL A 118 4.13 -6.16 5.61
CA VAL A 118 3.53 -5.80 4.31
C VAL A 118 4.39 -4.80 3.57
N PHE A 119 4.81 -5.17 2.36
CA PHE A 119 5.32 -4.25 1.37
C PHE A 119 4.33 -4.10 0.20
N ALA A 120 4.26 -2.91 -0.39
CA ALA A 120 3.61 -2.72 -1.68
C ALA A 120 4.48 -1.97 -2.68
N GLY A 121 4.69 -2.61 -3.84
CA GLY A 121 5.05 -1.90 -5.07
C GLY A 121 3.91 -0.96 -5.44
N SER A 122 4.16 0.34 -5.37
CA SER A 122 3.11 1.37 -5.43
C SER A 122 3.13 2.21 -6.71
N MET A 123 2.02 2.91 -6.93
CA MET A 123 1.98 4.09 -7.82
C MET A 123 2.26 5.35 -7.00
N GLY A 124 2.94 6.29 -7.64
CA GLY A 124 3.11 7.65 -7.15
C GLY A 124 1.81 8.46 -7.13
N LEU A 125 1.94 9.75 -6.88
CA LEU A 125 0.81 10.66 -6.84
C LEU A 125 0.38 11.03 -8.25
N SER A 126 -0.81 10.60 -8.68
CA SER A 126 -1.36 11.13 -9.92
C SER A 126 -1.61 12.65 -9.79
N VAL A 127 -1.15 13.43 -10.76
CA VAL A 127 -1.25 14.89 -10.77
C VAL A 127 -1.81 15.38 -12.08
N GLU A 128 -2.60 16.46 -12.03
CA GLU A 128 -3.06 17.16 -13.22
C GLU A 128 -1.86 17.85 -13.90
N LYS A 129 -1.80 17.76 -15.23
CA LYS A 129 -0.79 18.44 -16.06
C LYS A 129 -1.47 19.33 -17.09
N GLU A 130 -0.72 20.24 -17.71
CA GLU A 130 -1.24 21.14 -18.75
C GLU A 130 -1.95 20.38 -19.89
N LYS A 131 -1.52 19.14 -20.16
CA LYS A 131 -2.21 18.19 -21.03
C LYS A 131 -2.30 16.82 -20.35
N GLY A 132 -3.50 16.46 -19.88
CA GLY A 132 -3.78 15.17 -19.26
C GLY A 132 -3.28 15.06 -17.81
N TRP A 133 -2.75 13.89 -17.47
CA TRP A 133 -2.29 13.57 -16.12
C TRP A 133 -0.88 13.01 -16.15
N GLY A 134 -0.18 13.14 -15.04
CA GLY A 134 1.08 12.43 -14.81
C GLY A 134 1.11 11.81 -13.42
N ILE A 135 2.28 11.33 -13.05
CA ILE A 135 2.53 10.72 -11.75
C ILE A 135 3.79 11.36 -11.19
N ASP A 136 3.65 12.04 -10.05
CA ASP A 136 4.77 12.54 -9.26
C ASP A 136 5.25 11.43 -8.30
N PRO A 137 6.54 11.40 -7.95
CA PRO A 137 7.08 10.38 -7.05
C PRO A 137 6.34 10.32 -5.71
N TYR A 138 6.15 9.09 -5.23
CA TYR A 138 5.70 8.77 -3.87
C TYR A 138 6.39 7.45 -3.49
N PRO A 139 6.80 7.26 -2.22
CA PRO A 139 7.47 6.03 -1.83
C PRO A 139 6.60 4.80 -2.08
N HIS A 140 7.24 3.64 -2.20
CA HIS A 140 6.56 2.36 -2.01
C HIS A 140 6.05 2.25 -0.58
N PHE A 141 5.01 1.46 -0.40
CA PHE A 141 4.42 1.27 0.93
C PHE A 141 5.20 0.20 1.69
N LEU A 142 5.51 0.45 2.95
CA LEU A 142 6.05 -0.54 3.87
C LEU A 142 5.35 -0.41 5.22
N LEU A 143 4.94 -1.55 5.77
CA LEU A 143 4.30 -1.66 7.06
C LEU A 143 5.01 -2.78 7.82
N LEU A 144 5.72 -2.39 8.88
CA LEU A 144 6.49 -3.31 9.71
C LEU A 144 5.84 -3.47 11.07
N SER A 145 5.82 -4.68 11.60
CA SER A 145 5.63 -4.94 13.02
C SER A 145 6.73 -4.26 13.83
N ASN A 146 6.43 -3.89 15.08
CA ASN A 146 7.40 -3.41 16.05
C ASN A 146 7.58 -4.41 17.19
N SER A 147 8.56 -4.20 18.05
CA SER A 147 8.83 -5.07 19.22
C SER A 147 7.66 -5.31 20.20
N SER A 148 6.55 -4.57 20.06
CA SER A 148 5.30 -4.79 20.81
C SER A 148 4.24 -5.59 20.03
N GLY A 149 4.57 -6.10 18.84
CA GLY A 149 3.66 -6.77 17.91
C GLY A 149 2.65 -5.82 17.25
N LYS A 150 2.98 -4.52 17.13
CA LYS A 150 2.11 -3.53 16.49
C LYS A 150 2.71 -3.01 15.20
N PHE A 151 1.89 -2.76 14.20
CA PHE A 151 2.34 -2.32 12.88
C PHE A 151 2.50 -0.81 12.76
N GLU A 152 3.61 -0.40 12.14
CA GLU A 152 4.05 0.97 11.90
C GLU A 152 4.28 1.21 10.41
N GLU A 153 3.69 2.29 9.89
CA GLU A 153 3.94 2.75 8.52
C GLU A 153 5.41 3.19 8.43
N SER A 154 6.19 2.42 7.68
CA SER A 154 7.65 2.42 7.68
C SER A 154 8.23 2.69 6.29
N SER A 155 7.48 3.29 5.36
CA SER A 155 7.97 3.60 4.01
C SER A 155 9.24 4.47 3.99
N ALA A 156 9.52 5.19 5.08
CA ALA A 156 10.76 5.94 5.24
C ALA A 156 12.03 5.05 5.34
N ASN A 157 11.87 3.75 5.63
CA ASN A 157 12.96 2.78 5.68
C ASN A 157 13.39 2.32 4.28
N ILE A 158 12.67 2.71 3.22
CA ILE A 158 13.06 2.43 1.83
C ILE A 158 13.88 3.60 1.30
N ASN A 159 15.18 3.39 1.11
CA ASN A 159 16.05 4.35 0.46
C ASN A 159 15.94 4.23 -1.06
N ASP A 160 15.40 5.27 -1.71
CA ASP A 160 15.25 5.34 -3.16
C ASP A 160 16.54 5.70 -3.93
N GLU A 161 17.63 5.98 -3.20
CA GLU A 161 18.93 6.46 -3.69
C GLU A 161 18.86 7.63 -4.69
N ASN A 162 17.76 8.42 -4.67
CA ASN A 162 17.52 9.48 -5.64
C ASN A 162 17.75 10.87 -5.07
N ASN A 163 18.67 11.01 -4.11
CA ASN A 163 19.05 12.31 -3.51
C ASN A 163 17.86 13.13 -2.99
N GLY A 164 16.82 12.46 -2.48
CA GLY A 164 15.60 13.10 -1.98
C GLY A 164 14.66 13.65 -3.06
N LEU A 165 14.87 13.27 -4.34
CA LEU A 165 13.95 13.59 -5.44
C LEU A 165 12.77 12.62 -5.53
N GLY A 166 12.68 11.65 -4.61
CA GLY A 166 11.65 10.62 -4.58
C GLY A 166 11.95 9.47 -5.53
N GLN A 167 11.15 8.42 -5.47
CA GLN A 167 11.35 7.23 -6.28
C GLN A 167 11.38 7.55 -7.80
N LEU A 168 12.41 7.04 -8.51
CA LEU A 168 12.52 7.22 -9.97
C LEU A 168 11.41 6.50 -10.74
N CYS A 169 10.99 5.36 -10.21
CA CYS A 169 9.81 4.68 -10.70
C CYS A 169 8.54 5.29 -10.12
N ASN A 170 7.69 5.81 -10.98
CA ASN A 170 6.42 6.39 -10.56
C ASN A 170 5.27 5.37 -10.52
N PHE A 171 5.44 4.15 -11.03
CA PHE A 171 4.40 3.11 -10.95
C PHE A 171 5.01 1.70 -11.06
N ALA A 172 5.17 1.04 -9.92
CA ALA A 172 5.51 -0.38 -9.90
C ALA A 172 4.29 -1.20 -10.32
N HIS A 173 4.42 -1.98 -11.40
CA HIS A 173 3.40 -2.96 -11.81
C HIS A 173 3.76 -4.38 -11.33
N ASP A 174 4.74 -4.48 -10.45
CA ASP A 174 5.37 -5.70 -9.96
C ASP A 174 5.84 -5.51 -8.52
N ALA A 175 5.86 -6.61 -7.78
CA ALA A 175 6.55 -6.75 -6.51
C ALA A 175 6.81 -8.25 -6.30
N SER A 176 7.96 -8.61 -5.75
CA SER A 176 8.30 -9.97 -5.31
C SER A 176 9.31 -9.93 -4.18
N GLY A 177 9.19 -10.85 -3.22
CA GLY A 177 10.17 -11.04 -2.15
C GLY A 177 11.03 -12.30 -2.35
N GLY A 178 12.24 -12.30 -1.80
CA GLY A 178 13.10 -13.48 -1.68
C GLY A 178 14.51 -13.11 -1.20
N ASP A 179 15.39 -14.10 -1.06
CA ASP A 179 16.79 -13.91 -0.62
C ASP A 179 17.77 -14.16 -1.81
N PRO A 180 17.93 -13.19 -2.73
CA PRO A 180 18.82 -13.30 -3.89
C PRO A 180 20.30 -13.11 -3.56
N ASP A 181 20.66 -12.44 -2.46
CA ASP A 181 22.05 -12.18 -2.08
C ASP A 181 22.63 -13.21 -1.08
N GLY A 182 21.75 -13.97 -0.42
CA GLY A 182 22.05 -15.15 0.38
C GLY A 182 22.42 -14.85 1.83
N ASP A 183 22.05 -13.69 2.38
CA ASP A 183 22.35 -13.31 3.76
C ASP A 183 21.30 -13.77 4.79
N GLY A 184 20.14 -14.19 4.31
CA GLY A 184 19.11 -14.88 5.08
C GLY A 184 17.91 -14.01 5.46
N ASP A 185 17.85 -12.76 5.01
CA ASP A 185 16.65 -11.94 5.07
C ASP A 185 15.99 -11.75 3.70
N ILE A 186 14.76 -11.22 3.73
CA ILE A 186 13.93 -11.07 2.54
C ILE A 186 14.22 -9.72 1.89
N ASP A 187 14.81 -9.77 0.71
CA ASP A 187 14.91 -8.65 -0.21
C ASP A 187 13.63 -8.50 -1.03
N LEU A 188 13.44 -7.30 -1.57
CA LEU A 188 12.28 -6.97 -2.40
C LEU A 188 12.72 -6.57 -3.80
N PHE A 189 12.00 -7.02 -4.81
CA PHE A 189 12.14 -6.51 -6.18
C PHE A 189 10.84 -5.83 -6.59
N ALA A 190 10.92 -4.54 -6.89
CA ALA A 190 9.79 -3.76 -7.38
C ALA A 190 10.27 -2.66 -8.33
N CYS A 191 9.53 -2.45 -9.40
CA CYS A 191 9.83 -1.48 -10.43
C CYS A 191 11.27 -1.51 -10.98
N ASN A 192 11.75 -2.70 -11.30
CA ASN A 192 13.11 -2.92 -11.81
C ASN A 192 14.23 -2.52 -10.84
N MET A 193 13.93 -2.39 -9.56
CA MET A 193 14.90 -2.15 -8.49
C MET A 193 14.89 -3.36 -7.56
N LEU A 194 16.08 -3.88 -7.25
CA LEU A 194 16.29 -4.76 -6.12
C LEU A 194 16.49 -3.84 -4.90
N LEU A 195 15.75 -4.11 -3.85
CA LEU A 195 15.77 -3.45 -2.57
C LEU A 195 16.34 -4.47 -1.58
N VAL A 196 17.63 -4.34 -1.29
CA VAL A 196 18.37 -5.18 -0.37
C VAL A 196 18.03 -4.77 1.06
N ASN A 197 17.55 -5.72 1.83
CA ASN A 197 17.20 -5.57 3.23
C ASN A 197 18.45 -5.72 4.11
N ASP A 198 18.41 -5.21 5.34
CA ASP A 198 19.50 -5.34 6.32
C ASP A 198 19.16 -6.31 7.46
N GLY A 199 18.11 -7.10 7.27
CA GLY A 199 17.48 -7.97 8.27
C GLY A 199 16.65 -7.24 9.32
N GLU A 200 16.61 -5.90 9.34
CA GLU A 200 15.81 -5.10 10.28
C GLU A 200 14.69 -4.32 9.57
N GLY A 201 14.43 -4.61 8.29
CA GLY A 201 13.42 -3.94 7.48
C GLY A 201 13.86 -2.56 6.95
N ASN A 202 15.17 -2.32 6.81
CA ASN A 202 15.70 -1.16 6.10
C ASN A 202 16.21 -1.56 4.73
N PHE A 203 15.72 -0.88 3.69
CA PHE A 203 15.95 -1.28 2.31
C PHE A 203 16.82 -0.29 1.55
N THR A 204 17.82 -0.78 0.82
CA THR A 204 18.71 0.01 -0.05
C THR A 204 18.81 -0.62 -1.45
N ILE A 205 19.26 0.13 -2.47
CA ILE A 205 19.35 -0.35 -3.87
C ILE A 205 20.76 -0.86 -4.18
#